data_AF-A0A830BH35-F1
#
_entry.id   AF-A0A830BH35-F1
#
_cell.length_a   1.000
_cell.length_b   1.000
_cell.length_c   1.000
_cell.angle_alpha   90.00
_cell.angle_beta   90.00
_cell.angle_gamma   90.00
#
_symmetry.space_group_name_H-M   'P 1'
#
loop_
_entity.id
_entity.type
_entity.pdbx_description
1 polymer ?
#
loop_
_entity_poly.entity_id
_entity_poly.type
_entity_poly.pdbx_seq_one_letter_code
_entity_poly.pdbx_strand_id
1 'polypeptide(L)'
;MLKFIYVGVKLNKHDFINLTAYVGVKLNKHDFINLTAWNTKLGRRDSKTASKAAAESGAIPSPTSNLSQLIDLFSKNNLTKQDLVVLSGGHTIGKTRCTVFRSRIYNESDINKSFAENAKQGCPVSSGDDNLEPLDLSTPENFDTNYFQHLMEKQTLLHYLPYSF
;
A
#
# COMPACT_ATOMS: atom_id res chain seq x y z
N MET A 1 -29.47 -3.33 -4.73
CA MET A 1 -28.98 -1.98 -4.40
C MET A 1 -28.97 -1.88 -2.87
N LEU A 2 -27.81 -2.07 -2.23
CA LEU A 2 -27.73 -1.87 -0.77
C LEU A 2 -27.80 -0.37 -0.48
N LYS A 3 -28.89 0.05 0.19
CA LYS A 3 -29.02 1.38 0.78
C LYS A 3 -28.53 1.29 2.22
N PHE A 4 -27.33 1.79 2.51
CA PHE A 4 -26.96 2.12 3.87
C PHE A 4 -27.50 3.52 4.18
N ILE A 5 -28.62 3.56 4.89
CA ILE A 5 -29.22 4.81 5.38
C ILE A 5 -28.66 5.03 6.78
N TYR A 6 -27.55 5.74 6.88
CA TYR A 6 -27.21 6.48 8.09
C TYR A 6 -26.87 7.90 7.62
N VAL A 7 -27.57 8.90 8.17
CA VAL A 7 -27.42 10.35 7.91
C VAL A 7 -28.06 10.93 6.62
N GLY A 8 -28.95 10.21 5.92
CA GLY A 8 -29.75 10.80 4.81
C GLY A 8 -28.97 11.20 3.55
N VAL A 9 -27.65 11.01 3.52
CA VAL A 9 -26.81 11.20 2.34
C VAL A 9 -26.84 9.93 1.49
N LYS A 10 -27.36 10.02 0.26
CA LYS A 10 -27.30 8.91 -0.69
C LYS A 10 -25.91 8.86 -1.31
N LEU A 11 -25.08 7.93 -0.85
CA LEU A 11 -23.75 7.70 -1.38
C LEU A 11 -23.78 6.77 -2.61
N ASN A 12 -22.97 7.10 -3.61
CA ASN A 12 -22.61 6.19 -4.70
C ASN A 12 -21.44 5.30 -4.28
N LYS A 13 -21.10 4.28 -5.08
CA LYS A 13 -20.05 3.32 -4.72
C LYS A 13 -18.67 3.99 -4.66
N HIS A 14 -18.37 4.91 -5.56
CA HIS A 14 -17.07 5.60 -5.56
C HIS A 14 -16.86 6.46 -4.31
N ASP A 15 -17.87 7.22 -3.90
CA ASP A 15 -17.81 8.02 -2.68
C ASP A 15 -17.80 7.14 -1.42
N PHE A 16 -18.49 6.00 -1.43
CA PHE A 16 -18.41 5.02 -0.36
C PHE A 16 -16.98 4.47 -0.20
N ILE A 17 -16.32 4.08 -1.28
CA ILE A 17 -14.91 3.62 -1.26
C ILE A 17 -13.99 4.70 -0.66
N ASN A 18 -14.15 5.95 -1.11
CA ASN A 18 -13.37 7.08 -0.61
C ASN A 18 -13.56 7.32 0.90
N LEU A 19 -14.80 7.23 1.39
CA LEU A 19 -15.12 7.34 2.81
C LEU A 19 -14.58 6.17 3.62
N THR A 20 -14.67 4.93 3.11
CA THR A 20 -14.14 3.76 3.80
C THR A 20 -12.62 3.81 3.94
N ALA A 21 -11.90 4.30 2.92
CA ALA A 21 -10.46 4.49 3.02
C ALA A 21 -10.08 5.48 4.12
N TYR A 22 -10.78 6.63 4.18
CA TYR A 22 -10.59 7.62 5.24
C TYR A 22 -10.89 7.06 6.64
N VAL A 23 -12.02 6.36 6.79
CA VAL A 23 -12.39 5.75 8.08
C VAL A 23 -11.39 4.68 8.49
N GLY A 24 -10.89 3.86 7.54
CA GLY A 24 -9.86 2.86 7.80
C GLY A 24 -8.57 3.45 8.36
N VAL A 25 -8.08 4.55 7.79
CA VAL A 25 -6.91 5.27 8.34
C VAL A 25 -7.23 5.85 9.72
N LYS A 26 -8.40 6.45 9.88
CA LYS A 26 -8.80 7.11 11.13
C LYS A 26 -8.96 6.14 12.31
N LEU A 27 -9.47 4.93 12.06
CA LEU A 27 -9.70 3.90 13.09
C LEU A 27 -8.40 3.26 13.57
N ASN A 28 -7.40 3.15 12.69
CA ASN A 28 -6.15 2.45 12.98
C ASN A 28 -5.00 3.40 13.38
N LYS A 29 -5.23 4.71 13.50
CA LYS A 29 -4.16 5.66 13.82
C LYS A 29 -3.61 5.43 15.24
N HIS A 30 -2.29 5.34 15.38
CA HIS A 30 -1.64 5.13 16.68
C HIS A 30 -0.71 6.29 17.08
N ASP A 31 0.14 6.80 16.17
CA ASP A 31 1.21 7.74 16.55
C ASP A 31 1.10 9.17 15.99
N PHE A 32 0.00 9.52 15.32
CA PHE A 32 -0.17 10.90 14.86
C PHE A 32 -0.71 11.84 15.94
N ILE A 33 0.22 12.62 16.50
CA ILE A 33 0.04 14.01 16.92
C ILE A 33 -0.93 14.67 15.91
N ASN A 34 -2.17 14.95 16.33
CA ASN A 34 -3.18 15.66 15.54
C ASN A 34 -3.20 15.31 14.04
N LEU A 35 -3.47 14.06 13.66
CA LEU A 35 -4.00 13.79 12.31
C LEU A 35 -5.33 14.55 12.22
N THR A 36 -5.30 15.80 11.74
CA THR A 36 -6.49 16.61 11.56
C THR A 36 -7.37 15.82 10.62
N ALA A 37 -8.57 15.49 11.10
CA ALA A 37 -9.62 14.91 10.27
C ALA A 37 -9.71 15.73 8.98
N TRP A 38 -9.37 15.13 7.83
CA TRP A 38 -9.52 15.82 6.56
C TRP A 38 -10.92 15.58 6.01
N ASN A 39 -11.48 16.61 5.40
CA ASN A 39 -12.77 16.51 4.74
C ASN A 39 -12.61 15.76 3.42
N THR A 40 -13.17 14.56 3.35
CA THR A 40 -13.23 13.79 2.10
C THR A 40 -14.15 14.49 1.10
N LYS A 41 -13.64 14.87 -0.08
CA LYS A 41 -14.47 15.39 -1.16
C LYS A 41 -15.42 14.29 -1.67
N LEU A 42 -16.71 14.61 -1.76
CA LEU A 42 -17.78 13.76 -2.30
C LEU A 42 -18.29 14.32 -3.64
N GLY A 43 -19.12 13.56 -4.34
CA GLY A 43 -19.73 13.96 -5.61
C GLY A 43 -19.21 13.19 -6.83
N ARG A 44 -18.45 12.11 -6.63
CA ARG A 44 -18.09 11.21 -7.74
C ARG A 44 -19.34 10.50 -8.27
N ARG A 45 -19.27 9.95 -9.47
CA ARG A 45 -20.37 9.15 -10.06
C ARG A 45 -19.86 7.77 -10.40
N ASP A 46 -20.72 6.78 -10.26
CA ASP A 46 -20.39 5.41 -10.63
C ASP A 46 -20.21 5.27 -12.13
N SER A 47 -19.12 4.63 -12.55
CA SER A 47 -18.91 4.24 -13.94
C SER A 47 -19.97 3.23 -14.37
N LYS A 48 -20.28 3.22 -15.68
CA LYS A 48 -21.20 2.23 -16.27
C LYS A 48 -20.49 0.96 -16.74
N THR A 49 -19.16 1.00 -16.82
CA THR A 49 -18.31 -0.06 -17.36
C THR A 49 -17.03 -0.19 -16.52
N ALA A 50 -16.34 -1.30 -16.70
CA ALA A 50 -15.01 -1.56 -16.17
C ALA A 50 -14.06 -1.86 -17.34
N SER A 51 -12.75 -1.64 -17.15
CA SER A 51 -11.73 -1.94 -18.17
C SER A 51 -10.62 -2.79 -17.57
N LYS A 52 -10.69 -4.11 -17.83
CA LYS A 52 -9.63 -5.05 -17.47
C LYS A 52 -8.33 -4.72 -18.20
N ALA A 53 -8.43 -4.42 -19.50
CA ALA A 53 -7.29 -4.01 -20.32
C ALA A 53 -6.58 -2.77 -19.76
N ALA A 54 -7.32 -1.78 -19.22
CA ALA A 54 -6.69 -0.62 -18.59
C ALA A 54 -5.98 -1.00 -17.28
N ALA A 55 -6.55 -1.88 -16.47
CA ALA A 55 -5.93 -2.36 -15.22
C ALA A 55 -4.64 -3.17 -15.49
N GLU A 56 -4.62 -3.95 -16.57
CA GLU A 56 -3.49 -4.80 -16.97
C GLU A 56 -2.51 -4.09 -17.92
N SER A 57 -2.75 -2.81 -18.24
CA SER A 57 -1.90 -2.04 -19.18
C SER A 57 -0.53 -1.65 -18.61
N GLY A 58 -0.27 -1.95 -17.33
CA GLY A 58 0.86 -1.43 -16.57
C GLY A 58 0.62 -0.04 -15.97
N ALA A 59 -0.61 0.48 -16.01
CA ALA A 59 -1.00 1.72 -15.33
C ALA A 59 -1.00 1.60 -13.80
N ILE A 60 -1.08 0.36 -13.28
CA ILE A 60 -0.97 0.05 -11.86
C ILE A 60 0.48 -0.42 -11.59
N PRO A 61 1.20 0.19 -10.63
CA PRO A 61 2.55 -0.24 -10.28
C PRO A 61 2.65 -1.73 -9.94
N SER A 62 3.69 -2.39 -10.46
CA SER A 62 4.05 -3.74 -10.03
C SER A 62 4.74 -3.68 -8.67
N PRO A 63 4.58 -4.69 -7.80
CA PRO A 63 5.38 -4.79 -6.57
C PRO A 63 6.89 -4.93 -6.82
N THR A 64 7.31 -5.18 -8.06
CA THR A 64 8.70 -5.24 -8.51
C THR A 64 9.15 -4.02 -9.32
N SER A 65 8.32 -2.97 -9.39
CA SER A 65 8.66 -1.74 -10.10
C SER A 65 9.82 -1.01 -9.41
N ASN A 66 10.79 -0.55 -10.18
CA ASN A 66 11.87 0.29 -9.66
C ASN A 66 11.41 1.75 -9.45
N LEU A 67 12.21 2.55 -8.74
CA LEU A 67 11.85 3.93 -8.39
C LEU A 67 11.53 4.81 -9.61
N SER A 68 12.30 4.70 -10.71
CA SER A 68 12.03 5.48 -11.93
C SER A 68 10.66 5.13 -12.52
N GLN A 69 10.31 3.85 -12.57
CA GLN A 69 9.00 3.39 -13.05
C GLN A 69 7.87 3.90 -12.15
N LEU A 70 8.06 3.89 -10.83
CA LEU A 70 7.07 4.43 -9.89
C LEU A 70 6.86 5.93 -10.11
N ILE A 71 7.94 6.70 -10.23
CA ILE A 71 7.88 8.15 -10.49
C ILE A 71 7.16 8.43 -11.82
N ASP A 72 7.46 7.68 -12.87
CA ASP A 72 6.82 7.85 -14.18
C ASP A 72 5.33 7.51 -14.13
N LEU A 73 4.94 6.45 -13.43
CA LEU A 73 3.53 6.07 -13.28
C LEU A 73 2.73 7.08 -12.45
N PHE A 74 3.31 7.61 -11.38
CA PHE A 74 2.67 8.62 -10.55
C PHE A 74 2.54 9.94 -11.32
N SER A 75 3.57 10.36 -12.05
CA SER A 75 3.53 11.59 -12.85
C SER A 75 2.48 11.55 -13.96
N LYS A 76 2.25 10.39 -14.60
CA LYS A 76 1.15 10.18 -15.56
C LYS A 76 -0.25 10.40 -14.96
N ASN A 77 -0.37 10.32 -13.63
CA ASN A 77 -1.59 10.58 -12.88
C ASN A 77 -1.59 11.95 -12.18
N ASN A 78 -0.70 12.85 -12.57
CA ASN A 78 -0.50 14.17 -11.96
C ASN A 78 -0.13 14.12 -10.47
N LEU A 79 0.56 13.05 -10.05
CA LEU A 79 1.10 12.89 -8.70
C LEU A 79 2.61 13.16 -8.70
N THR A 80 3.07 13.87 -7.69
CA THR A 80 4.47 14.24 -7.50
C THR A 80 5.29 13.11 -6.87
N LYS A 81 6.62 13.26 -6.82
CA LYS A 81 7.49 12.36 -6.04
C LYS A 81 7.14 12.36 -4.55
N GLN A 82 6.70 13.49 -4.01
CA GLN A 82 6.24 13.58 -2.63
C GLN A 82 4.97 12.76 -2.42
N ASP A 83 4.02 12.81 -3.35
CA ASP A 83 2.82 11.99 -3.30
C ASP A 83 3.14 10.50 -3.36
N LEU A 84 4.14 10.09 -4.16
CA LEU A 84 4.65 8.71 -4.16
C LEU A 84 5.11 8.29 -2.76
N VAL A 85 5.95 9.08 -2.08
CA VAL A 85 6.42 8.76 -0.73
C VAL A 85 5.28 8.67 0.26
N VAL A 86 4.41 9.69 0.29
CA VAL A 86 3.30 9.77 1.24
C VAL A 86 2.31 8.62 1.04
N LEU A 87 1.94 8.31 -0.21
CA LEU A 87 1.02 7.21 -0.52
C LEU A 87 1.66 5.83 -0.28
N SER A 88 2.99 5.70 -0.42
CA SER A 88 3.70 4.46 -0.06
C SER A 88 3.60 4.15 1.43
N GLY A 89 3.40 5.18 2.28
CA GLY A 89 3.12 5.01 3.70
C GLY A 89 1.86 4.18 3.98
N GLY A 90 0.97 4.00 3.01
CA GLY A 90 -0.17 3.08 3.12
C GLY A 90 0.23 1.62 3.39
N HIS A 91 1.48 1.23 3.09
CA HIS A 91 2.04 -0.08 3.42
C HIS A 91 2.36 -0.27 4.92
N THR A 92 2.14 0.73 5.77
CA THR A 92 2.29 0.57 7.23
C THR A 92 1.23 -0.36 7.85
N ILE A 93 0.18 -0.70 7.11
CA ILE A 93 -0.86 -1.67 7.53
C ILE A 93 -1.10 -2.71 6.44
N GLY A 94 -1.69 -3.84 6.83
CA GLY A 94 -2.14 -4.89 5.92
C GLY A 94 -1.09 -5.96 5.68
N LYS A 95 -1.37 -6.86 4.73
CA LYS A 95 -0.58 -8.06 4.46
C LYS A 95 -0.30 -8.22 2.98
N THR A 96 0.81 -8.88 2.67
CA THR A 96 1.18 -9.26 1.32
C THR A 96 1.41 -10.77 1.23
N ARG A 97 1.23 -11.32 0.02
CA ARG A 97 1.44 -12.74 -0.24
C ARG A 97 2.90 -13.02 -0.55
N CYS A 98 3.34 -14.23 -0.21
CA CYS A 98 4.65 -14.74 -0.58
C CYS A 98 5.06 -14.51 -2.03
N THR A 99 4.15 -14.73 -2.98
CA THR A 99 4.42 -14.53 -4.42
C THR A 99 4.87 -13.11 -4.77
N VAL A 100 4.54 -12.13 -3.94
CA VAL A 100 4.88 -10.72 -4.14
C VAL A 100 6.31 -10.41 -3.71
N PHE A 101 6.77 -10.93 -2.57
CA PHE A 101 8.04 -10.55 -1.96
C PHE A 101 9.12 -11.63 -1.99
N ARG A 102 8.78 -12.87 -2.37
CA ARG A 102 9.71 -14.01 -2.35
C ARG A 102 11.00 -13.72 -3.13
N SER A 103 10.89 -13.13 -4.32
CA SER A 103 12.09 -12.79 -5.11
C SER A 103 13.03 -11.87 -4.34
N ARG A 104 12.50 -10.89 -3.61
CA ARG A 104 13.30 -9.93 -2.84
C ARG A 104 14.06 -10.61 -1.70
N ILE A 105 13.35 -11.36 -0.84
CA ILE A 105 13.98 -11.98 0.34
C ILE A 105 15.03 -13.04 0.00
N TYR A 106 14.97 -13.64 -1.21
CA TYR A 106 15.94 -14.65 -1.66
C TYR A 106 17.05 -14.11 -2.56
N ASN A 107 16.76 -13.11 -3.42
CA ASN A 107 17.67 -12.73 -4.51
C ASN A 107 18.23 -11.31 -4.40
N GLU A 108 17.62 -10.42 -3.61
CA GLU A 108 18.06 -9.03 -3.51
C GLU A 108 19.12 -8.86 -2.42
N SER A 109 20.08 -7.95 -2.66
CA SER A 109 21.20 -7.69 -1.75
C SER A 109 21.01 -6.44 -0.89
N ASP A 110 20.06 -5.58 -1.28
CA ASP A 110 19.65 -4.35 -0.61
C ASP A 110 18.52 -4.58 0.40
N ILE A 111 18.55 -5.72 1.09
CA ILE A 111 17.66 -6.08 2.20
C ILE A 111 18.49 -6.43 3.44
N ASN A 112 17.97 -6.08 4.62
CA ASN A 112 18.58 -6.51 5.87
C ASN A 112 18.57 -8.05 5.96
N LYS A 113 19.74 -8.66 6.15
CA LYS A 113 19.88 -10.12 6.11
C LYS A 113 19.07 -10.82 7.19
N SER A 114 19.09 -10.32 8.42
CA SER A 114 18.33 -10.89 9.54
C SER A 114 16.83 -10.79 9.31
N PHE A 115 16.37 -9.65 8.79
CA PHE A 115 14.97 -9.48 8.39
C PHE A 115 14.57 -10.46 7.28
N ALA A 116 15.39 -10.61 6.24
CA ALA A 116 15.14 -11.55 5.15
C ALA A 116 15.08 -13.00 5.66
N GLU A 117 16.01 -13.43 6.52
CA GLU A 117 15.98 -14.77 7.12
C GLU A 117 14.73 -15.02 7.98
N ASN A 118 14.27 -14.01 8.71
CA ASN A 118 13.01 -14.11 9.46
C ASN A 118 11.81 -14.27 8.50
N ALA A 119 11.72 -13.44 7.45
CA ALA A 119 10.65 -13.52 6.46
C ALA A 119 10.62 -14.85 5.69
N LYS A 120 11.78 -15.49 5.47
CA LYS A 120 11.88 -16.82 4.84
C LYS A 120 11.21 -17.93 5.66
N GLN A 121 11.07 -17.77 6.98
CA GLN A 121 10.39 -18.77 7.82
C GLN A 121 8.92 -18.91 7.45
N GLY A 122 8.25 -17.80 7.14
CA GLY A 122 6.87 -17.75 6.65
C GLY A 122 6.73 -17.97 5.15
N CYS A 123 7.84 -17.94 4.41
CA CYS A 123 7.84 -17.92 2.95
C CYS A 123 8.87 -18.87 2.31
N PRO A 124 8.55 -20.17 2.17
CA PRO A 124 9.45 -21.14 1.55
C PRO A 124 9.81 -20.80 0.10
N VAL A 125 10.97 -21.30 -0.36
CA VAL A 125 11.52 -21.06 -1.71
C VAL A 125 10.56 -21.48 -2.84
N SER A 126 9.85 -22.60 -2.67
CA SER A 126 9.07 -23.24 -3.74
C SER A 126 7.65 -23.63 -3.33
N SER A 127 7.17 -23.14 -2.19
CA SER A 127 5.81 -23.41 -1.69
C SER A 127 5.26 -22.25 -0.86
N GLY A 128 4.03 -22.37 -0.38
CA GLY A 128 3.41 -21.36 0.48
C GLY A 128 3.01 -20.07 -0.25
N ASP A 129 2.62 -20.14 -1.52
CA ASP A 129 2.26 -18.96 -2.33
C ASP A 129 1.12 -18.12 -1.74
N ASP A 130 0.23 -18.73 -0.97
CA ASP A 130 -0.88 -18.07 -0.27
C ASP A 130 -0.52 -17.59 1.14
N ASN A 131 0.69 -17.87 1.63
CA ASN A 131 1.12 -17.40 2.95
C ASN A 131 1.16 -15.87 2.96
N LEU A 132 0.63 -15.30 4.04
CA LEU A 132 0.49 -13.87 4.24
C LEU A 132 1.46 -13.39 5.31
N GLU A 133 2.21 -12.34 4.99
CA GLU A 133 3.08 -11.64 5.92
C GLU A 133 2.59 -10.18 6.06
N PRO A 134 2.58 -9.60 7.27
CA PRO A 134 2.30 -8.18 7.44
C PRO A 134 3.32 -7.31 6.71
N LEU A 135 2.86 -6.21 6.11
CA LEU A 135 3.74 -5.25 5.43
C LEU A 135 4.60 -4.44 6.41
N ASP A 136 4.11 -4.25 7.64
CA ASP A 136 4.84 -3.73 8.79
C ASP A 136 4.82 -4.78 9.91
N LEU A 137 5.99 -5.26 10.34
CA LEU A 137 6.09 -6.29 11.38
C LEU A 137 6.02 -5.73 12.80
N SER A 138 6.30 -4.44 12.99
CA SER A 138 6.29 -3.80 14.32
C SER A 138 4.88 -3.41 14.71
N THR A 139 4.09 -2.88 13.78
CA THR A 139 2.74 -2.38 14.04
C THR A 139 1.75 -2.73 12.92
N PRO A 140 1.49 -4.03 12.66
CA PRO A 140 0.77 -4.52 11.46
C PRO A 140 -0.66 -4.00 11.27
N GLU A 141 -1.28 -3.52 12.35
CA GLU A 141 -2.64 -2.99 12.38
C GLU A 141 -2.69 -1.48 12.65
N ASN A 142 -1.55 -0.83 12.93
CA ASN A 142 -1.53 0.60 13.22
C ASN A 142 -1.11 1.41 12.01
N PHE A 143 -1.88 2.46 11.73
CA PHE A 143 -1.51 3.48 10.78
C PHE A 143 -0.58 4.50 11.45
N ASP A 144 0.72 4.32 11.28
CA ASP A 144 1.79 5.16 11.84
C ASP A 144 2.93 5.40 10.82
N THR A 145 4.13 5.72 11.29
CA THR A 145 5.29 6.04 10.45
C THR A 145 6.36 4.94 10.44
N ASN A 146 6.12 3.78 11.06
CA ASN A 146 7.10 2.71 11.20
C ASN A 146 7.53 2.15 9.85
N TYR A 147 6.64 2.11 8.87
CA TYR A 147 6.99 1.79 7.49
C TYR A 147 8.22 2.58 6.98
N PHE A 148 8.28 3.88 7.26
CA PHE A 148 9.40 4.72 6.82
C PHE A 148 10.69 4.43 7.60
N GLN A 149 10.59 4.08 8.89
CA GLN A 149 11.74 3.67 9.69
C GLN A 149 12.31 2.35 9.15
N HIS A 150 11.45 1.35 8.93
CA HIS A 150 11.83 0.07 8.34
C HIS A 150 12.43 0.22 6.95
N LEU A 151 11.95 1.17 6.13
CA LEU A 151 12.53 1.47 4.82
C LEU A 151 14.00 1.92 4.94
N MET A 152 14.31 2.81 5.89
CA MET A 152 15.68 3.29 6.13
C MET A 152 16.60 2.16 6.63
N GLU A 153 16.04 1.20 7.36
CA GLU A 153 16.75 0.02 7.89
C GLU A 153 16.82 -1.16 6.91
N LYS A 154 16.23 -1.02 5.71
CA LYS A 154 16.10 -2.08 4.70
C LYS A 154 15.32 -3.31 5.19
N GLN A 155 14.30 -3.08 6.03
CA GLN A 155 13.43 -4.09 6.63
C GLN A 155 12.03 -4.06 6.01
N THR A 156 11.94 -3.97 4.69
CA THR A 156 10.67 -3.96 3.96
C THR A 156 10.54 -5.18 3.05
N LEU A 157 9.34 -5.77 3.00
CA LEU A 157 9.04 -6.93 2.15
C LEU A 157 8.99 -6.58 0.67
N LEU A 158 8.42 -5.43 0.33
CA LEU A 158 8.24 -5.04 -1.07
C LEU A 158 9.55 -4.49 -1.63
N HIS A 159 9.75 -4.74 -2.93
CA HIS A 159 10.87 -4.15 -3.65
C HIS A 159 10.74 -2.64 -3.66
N TYR A 160 11.75 -1.99 -3.11
CA TYR A 160 11.93 -0.56 -3.19
C TYR A 160 13.43 -0.35 -3.26
N LEU A 161 13.93 0.08 -4.42
CA LEU A 161 15.36 0.38 -4.50
C LEU A 161 15.68 1.55 -3.58
N PRO A 162 16.65 1.39 -2.67
CA PRO A 162 17.27 2.54 -2.05
C PRO A 162 18.09 3.22 -3.12
N TYR A 163 17.88 4.52 -3.36
CA TYR A 163 18.92 5.53 -3.55
C TYR A 163 18.26 6.84 -3.99
N SER A 164 18.35 7.82 -3.08
CA SER A 164 18.22 9.27 -3.30
C SER A 164 16.79 9.83 -3.42
N PHE A 165 16.19 10.14 -2.27
CA PHE A 165 15.50 11.42 -2.13
C PHE A 165 16.51 12.50 -1.77
#